data_AF-A0ABD7HEK2-F1
#
_entry.id   AF-A0ABD7HEK2-F1
#
_cell.length_a   1.000
_cell.length_b   1.000
_cell.length_c   1.000
_cell.angle_alpha   90.00
_cell.angle_beta   90.00
_cell.angle_gamma   90.00
#
_symmetry.space_group_name_H-M   'P 1'
#
loop_
_entity.id
_entity.type
_entity.pdbx_description
1 polymer ?
#
loop_
_entity_poly.entity_id
_entity_poly.type
_entity_poly.pdbx_seq_one_letter_code
_entity_poly.pdbx_strand_id
1 'polypeptide(L)'
;QQVLGLINAPTQALLGRPLIGNGADGTAANPNGGAGGLLYGNGGNGFSQTTAGLTGGTGGSAGLIGNGGNGGAGGAGANGGAGGNGGWLYGSGGNGGAGGAGPAGAIGAPGVAGGAGGAGGTAGLFGNGGAGGAGGAGGAGGRGGDGGSAGWLSGNGGDAGTGGGGGNAGNGGNGGSAGWLSGNGGTGGGGGTAGAGGQGGNGNSGIDPGNGGQGADTGNAGNGGHGGSAAKLFGDGGAGGAGGMGSTGGTGGGGGFGGGTGGNGGNGHAGGAGGSGGTAGLLGSGGSGGTGGDGGNGGLGAGSGAKGNGGNGGDGGKGGDAQLIGNGGNGGNGGKGGTGLMPGINGTGGAGGSRGQISGNPGTPGQ
;
A
#
# COMPACT_ATOMS: atom_id res chain seq x y z
N GLN A 1 -41.93 -2.23 8.84
CA GLN A 1 -41.63 -1.59 7.55
C GLN A 1 -42.52 -0.37 7.29
N GLN A 2 -43.84 -0.41 7.53
CA GLN A 2 -44.73 0.77 7.37
C GLN A 2 -44.38 1.96 8.27
N VAL A 3 -43.94 1.75 9.51
CA VAL A 3 -43.57 2.83 10.45
C VAL A 3 -42.32 3.59 10.02
N LEU A 4 -41.28 2.88 9.54
CA LEU A 4 -40.07 3.53 8.99
C LEU A 4 -40.38 4.31 7.71
N GLY A 5 -41.30 3.81 6.88
CA GLY A 5 -41.82 4.54 5.71
C GLY A 5 -42.50 5.86 6.08
N LEU A 6 -43.34 5.87 7.11
CA LEU A 6 -43.98 7.11 7.61
C LEU A 6 -42.96 8.10 8.19
N ILE A 7 -41.97 7.62 8.94
CA ILE A 7 -40.93 8.46 9.56
C ILE A 7 -40.01 9.06 8.49
N ASN A 8 -39.68 8.30 7.44
CA ASN A 8 -38.79 8.75 6.38
C ASN A 8 -39.50 9.58 5.30
N ALA A 9 -40.83 9.47 5.16
CA ALA A 9 -41.56 10.11 4.05
C ALA A 9 -41.34 11.64 3.96
N PRO A 10 -41.39 12.42 5.05
CA PRO A 10 -41.16 13.86 4.97
C PRO A 10 -39.73 14.21 4.51
N THR A 11 -38.72 13.53 5.03
CA THR A 11 -37.31 13.83 4.73
C THR A 11 -36.90 13.30 3.36
N GLN A 12 -37.45 12.16 2.95
CA GLN A 12 -37.25 11.62 1.62
C GLN A 12 -37.86 12.55 0.57
N ALA A 13 -39.03 13.13 0.84
CA ALA A 13 -39.68 14.09 -0.06
C ALA A 13 -38.95 15.45 -0.13
N LEU A 14 -38.43 15.94 1.00
CA LEU A 14 -37.80 17.27 1.07
C LEU A 14 -36.31 17.27 0.71
N LEU A 15 -35.58 16.20 1.05
CA LEU A 15 -34.12 16.15 1.01
C LEU A 15 -33.58 14.96 0.19
N GLY A 16 -34.46 14.12 -0.38
CA GLY A 16 -34.07 12.94 -1.13
C GLY A 16 -33.38 11.86 -0.28
N ARG A 17 -33.44 11.97 1.05
CA ARG A 17 -32.72 11.10 1.99
C ARG A 17 -33.60 10.66 3.16
N PRO A 18 -33.51 9.38 3.59
CA PRO A 18 -34.27 8.91 4.73
C PRO A 18 -33.72 9.54 6.00
N LEU A 19 -34.57 9.69 7.02
CA LEU A 19 -34.13 10.08 8.35
C LEU A 19 -33.34 8.93 9.00
N ILE A 20 -33.84 7.71 8.81
CA ILE A 20 -33.27 6.46 9.31
C ILE A 20 -33.21 5.44 8.17
N GLY A 21 -32.02 4.92 7.88
CA GLY A 21 -31.82 3.86 6.90
C GLY A 21 -30.40 3.82 6.37
N ASN A 22 -29.92 2.65 5.99
CA ASN A 22 -28.61 2.55 5.34
C ASN A 22 -28.69 3.11 3.91
N GLY A 23 -27.55 3.58 3.42
CA GLY A 23 -27.38 3.91 2.02
C GLY A 23 -27.48 2.65 1.15
N ALA A 24 -28.01 2.81 -0.05
CA ALA A 24 -28.05 1.72 -1.02
C ALA A 24 -26.63 1.39 -1.49
N ASP A 25 -26.29 0.11 -1.60
CA ASP A 25 -25.03 -0.30 -2.21
C ASP A 25 -25.01 0.11 -3.70
N GLY A 26 -23.82 0.44 -4.16
CA GLY A 26 -23.55 0.73 -5.56
C GLY A 26 -23.85 -0.48 -6.44
N THR A 27 -24.19 -0.19 -7.69
CA THR A 27 -24.48 -1.19 -8.73
C THR A 27 -23.60 -0.95 -9.94
N ALA A 28 -23.54 -1.89 -10.88
CA ALA A 28 -22.78 -1.70 -12.12
C ALA A 28 -23.15 -0.40 -12.87
N ALA A 29 -24.44 -0.01 -12.86
CA ALA A 29 -24.93 1.21 -13.52
C ALA A 29 -24.67 2.48 -12.71
N ASN A 30 -24.68 2.38 -11.37
CA ASN A 30 -24.39 3.49 -10.46
C ASN A 30 -23.39 2.99 -9.40
N PRO A 31 -22.09 3.03 -9.70
CA PRO A 31 -21.09 2.32 -8.91
C PRO A 31 -20.94 2.82 -7.48
N ASN A 32 -21.23 4.09 -7.21
CA ASN A 32 -21.02 4.65 -5.89
C ASN A 32 -22.11 4.21 -4.91
N GLY A 33 -21.71 3.92 -3.68
CA GLY A 33 -22.63 3.68 -2.58
C GLY A 33 -23.41 4.95 -2.21
N GLY A 34 -24.70 4.80 -1.96
CA GLY A 34 -25.58 5.87 -1.53
C GLY A 34 -25.28 6.32 -0.10
N ALA A 35 -25.64 7.56 0.22
CA ALA A 35 -25.49 8.07 1.58
C ALA A 35 -26.47 7.39 2.55
N GLY A 36 -26.02 7.18 3.79
CA GLY A 36 -26.89 6.76 4.89
C GLY A 36 -27.93 7.82 5.25
N GLY A 37 -28.89 7.42 6.09
CA GLY A 37 -29.93 8.29 6.61
C GLY A 37 -29.37 9.45 7.43
N LEU A 38 -30.13 10.53 7.54
CA LEU A 38 -29.66 11.78 8.15
C LEU A 38 -29.30 11.62 9.63
N LEU A 39 -30.07 10.84 10.40
CA LEU A 39 -29.82 10.62 11.83
C LEU A 39 -29.12 9.29 12.10
N TYR A 40 -29.63 8.22 11.51
CA TYR A 40 -29.09 6.88 11.71
C TYR A 40 -29.02 6.11 10.41
N GLY A 41 -27.83 5.60 10.10
CA GLY A 41 -27.65 4.75 8.94
C GLY A 41 -26.21 4.74 8.45
N ASN A 42 -25.74 3.55 8.09
CA ASN A 42 -24.45 3.39 7.45
C ASN A 42 -24.53 3.88 6.00
N GLY A 43 -23.40 4.32 5.45
CA GLY A 43 -23.29 4.49 4.01
C GLY A 43 -23.35 3.14 3.27
N GLY A 44 -23.84 3.16 2.03
CA GLY A 44 -23.81 1.99 1.16
C GLY A 44 -22.40 1.70 0.66
N ASN A 45 -22.08 0.45 0.38
CA ASN A 45 -20.80 0.07 -0.19
C ASN A 45 -20.72 0.49 -1.67
N GLY A 46 -19.54 0.84 -2.13
CA GLY A 46 -19.25 1.01 -3.55
C GLY A 46 -19.23 -0.32 -4.29
N PHE A 47 -19.63 -0.30 -5.55
CA PHE A 47 -19.61 -1.45 -6.45
C PHE A 47 -18.19 -1.82 -6.84
N SER A 48 -17.86 -3.11 -6.78
CA SER A 48 -16.59 -3.64 -7.26
C SER A 48 -16.67 -3.93 -8.75
N GLN A 49 -15.84 -3.26 -9.54
CA GLN A 49 -15.88 -3.36 -11.00
C GLN A 49 -15.24 -4.65 -11.50
N THR A 50 -15.89 -5.28 -12.48
CA THR A 50 -15.32 -6.42 -13.21
C THR A 50 -14.84 -6.02 -14.61
N THR A 51 -15.28 -4.87 -15.12
CA THR A 51 -14.85 -4.32 -16.41
C THR A 51 -13.51 -3.62 -16.29
N ALA A 52 -12.57 -3.98 -17.16
CA ALA A 52 -11.24 -3.38 -17.21
C ALA A 52 -11.30 -1.85 -17.39
N GLY A 53 -10.39 -1.14 -16.73
CA GLY A 53 -10.29 0.32 -16.81
C GLY A 53 -11.34 1.11 -16.01
N LEU A 54 -12.35 0.45 -15.42
CA LEU A 54 -13.34 1.14 -14.60
C LEU A 54 -12.94 1.19 -13.13
N THR A 55 -12.92 2.39 -12.56
CA THR A 55 -12.64 2.64 -11.15
C THR A 55 -13.73 2.03 -10.26
N GLY A 56 -13.33 1.46 -9.13
CA GLY A 56 -14.24 0.97 -8.12
C GLY A 56 -15.14 2.08 -7.58
N GLY A 57 -16.39 1.75 -7.29
CA GLY A 57 -17.33 2.72 -6.74
C GLY A 57 -16.87 3.25 -5.38
N THR A 58 -17.08 4.53 -5.11
CA THR A 58 -16.80 5.07 -3.77
C THR A 58 -17.84 4.58 -2.77
N GLY A 59 -17.42 4.34 -1.52
CA GLY A 59 -18.34 4.10 -0.41
C GLY A 59 -19.18 5.34 -0.10
N GLY A 60 -20.43 5.13 0.29
CA GLY A 60 -21.34 6.19 0.72
C GLY A 60 -20.97 6.72 2.10
N SER A 61 -21.24 8.00 2.35
CA SER A 61 -21.06 8.59 3.69
C SER A 61 -22.27 8.30 4.59
N ALA A 62 -22.05 8.14 5.88
CA ALA A 62 -23.12 8.12 6.87
C ALA A 62 -23.68 9.54 7.16
N GLY A 63 -24.76 9.62 7.93
CA GLY A 63 -25.34 10.87 8.42
C GLY A 63 -24.76 11.31 9.76
N LEU A 64 -25.61 11.45 10.78
CA LEU A 64 -25.19 11.81 12.14
C LEU A 64 -24.52 10.63 12.86
N ILE A 65 -25.18 9.47 12.85
CA ILE A 65 -24.70 8.22 13.44
C ILE A 65 -24.69 7.13 12.37
N GLY A 66 -23.55 6.47 12.21
CA GLY A 66 -23.39 5.35 11.28
C GLY A 66 -21.99 5.28 10.71
N ASN A 67 -21.60 4.13 10.20
CA ASN A 67 -20.30 3.94 9.57
C ASN A 67 -20.35 4.30 8.09
N GLY A 68 -19.23 4.79 7.55
CA GLY A 68 -19.07 4.94 6.11
C GLY A 68 -19.13 3.59 5.40
N GLY A 69 -19.64 3.57 4.18
CA GLY A 69 -19.61 2.38 3.33
C GLY A 69 -18.21 2.10 2.81
N ASN A 70 -17.91 0.84 2.50
CA ASN A 70 -16.61 0.49 1.91
C ASN A 70 -16.55 0.94 0.45
N GLY A 71 -15.36 1.30 -0.04
CA GLY A 71 -15.10 1.46 -1.46
C GLY A 71 -15.06 0.11 -2.18
N GLY A 72 -15.53 0.09 -3.42
CA GLY A 72 -15.49 -1.09 -4.28
C GLY A 72 -14.11 -1.30 -4.91
N ALA A 73 -13.78 -2.53 -5.29
CA ALA A 73 -12.56 -2.81 -6.02
C ALA A 73 -12.58 -2.22 -7.44
N GLY A 74 -11.41 -1.78 -7.92
CA GLY A 74 -11.23 -1.38 -9.31
C GLY A 74 -11.24 -2.57 -10.25
N GLY A 75 -11.74 -2.36 -11.47
CA GLY A 75 -11.60 -3.32 -12.55
C GLY A 75 -10.14 -3.40 -13.00
N ALA A 76 -9.81 -4.36 -13.86
CA ALA A 76 -8.42 -4.60 -14.24
C ALA A 76 -7.68 -3.31 -14.67
N GLY A 77 -6.55 -3.03 -14.02
CA GLY A 77 -5.71 -1.83 -14.18
C GLY A 77 -6.29 -0.50 -13.65
N ALA A 78 -7.47 -0.52 -13.02
CA ALA A 78 -8.16 0.66 -12.53
C ALA A 78 -8.12 0.78 -11.00
N ASN A 79 -8.26 1.99 -10.49
CA ASN A 79 -8.15 2.26 -9.06
C ASN A 79 -9.33 1.68 -8.27
N GLY A 80 -9.07 1.33 -7.01
CA GLY A 80 -10.12 1.06 -6.03
C GLY A 80 -10.87 2.34 -5.65
N GLY A 81 -12.13 2.19 -5.28
CA GLY A 81 -12.94 3.30 -4.78
C GLY A 81 -12.53 3.70 -3.36
N ALA A 82 -12.63 4.98 -3.03
CA ALA A 82 -12.42 5.44 -1.66
C ALA A 82 -13.52 4.91 -0.72
N GLY A 83 -13.17 4.70 0.55
CA GLY A 83 -14.13 4.46 1.61
C GLY A 83 -14.96 5.71 1.92
N GLY A 84 -16.21 5.51 2.34
CA GLY A 84 -17.10 6.59 2.72
C GLY A 84 -16.80 7.15 4.10
N ASN A 85 -17.22 8.38 4.38
CA ASN A 85 -17.04 8.97 5.70
C ASN A 85 -18.00 8.37 6.73
N GLY A 86 -17.52 8.20 7.96
CA GLY A 86 -18.32 7.89 9.12
C GLY A 86 -19.26 9.04 9.51
N GLY A 87 -20.15 8.76 10.46
CA GLY A 87 -21.16 9.70 10.92
C GLY A 87 -20.53 10.92 11.59
N TRP A 88 -21.16 12.08 11.43
CA TRP A 88 -20.65 13.34 11.98
C TRP A 88 -20.41 13.27 13.49
N LEU A 89 -21.33 12.64 14.24
CA LEU A 89 -21.20 12.48 15.69
C LEU A 89 -20.48 11.17 16.02
N TYR A 90 -20.96 10.05 15.46
CA TYR A 90 -20.39 8.74 15.78
C TYR A 90 -20.42 7.82 14.56
N GLY A 91 -19.25 7.24 14.27
CA GLY A 91 -19.11 6.17 13.31
C GLY A 91 -17.74 6.17 12.66
N SER A 92 -17.28 4.98 12.30
CA SER A 92 -16.00 4.83 11.62
C SER A 92 -16.10 5.18 10.14
N GLY A 93 -14.98 5.61 9.56
CA GLY A 93 -14.84 5.62 8.11
C GLY A 93 -14.94 4.22 7.52
N GLY A 94 -15.40 4.12 6.28
CA GLY A 94 -15.41 2.87 5.52
C GLY A 94 -14.03 2.55 4.95
N ASN A 95 -13.76 1.29 4.64
CA ASN A 95 -12.47 0.91 4.06
C ASN A 95 -12.38 1.33 2.59
N GLY A 96 -11.19 1.64 2.10
CA GLY A 96 -10.92 1.80 0.68
C GLY A 96 -10.94 0.47 -0.06
N GLY A 97 -11.38 0.49 -1.31
CA GLY A 97 -11.40 -0.67 -2.19
C GLY A 97 -10.02 -0.99 -2.76
N ALA A 98 -9.76 -2.25 -3.09
CA ALA A 98 -8.51 -2.64 -3.73
C ALA A 98 -8.40 -2.09 -5.17
N GLY A 99 -7.18 -1.74 -5.58
CA GLY A 99 -6.88 -1.47 -6.99
C GLY A 99 -6.94 -2.75 -7.82
N GLY A 100 -7.47 -2.66 -9.03
CA GLY A 100 -7.57 -3.80 -9.93
C GLY A 100 -6.23 -4.18 -10.53
N ALA A 101 -5.98 -5.48 -10.65
CA ALA A 101 -4.75 -5.97 -11.26
C ALA A 101 -4.67 -5.58 -12.74
N GLY A 102 -3.53 -5.06 -13.18
CA GLY A 102 -3.24 -4.77 -14.58
C GLY A 102 -3.04 -6.07 -15.35
N PRO A 103 -3.71 -6.28 -16.50
CA PRO A 103 -3.52 -7.47 -17.30
C PRO A 103 -2.08 -7.60 -17.81
N ALA A 104 -1.62 -8.84 -17.95
CA ALA A 104 -0.33 -9.14 -18.54
C ALA A 104 -0.25 -8.60 -19.99
N GLY A 105 0.93 -8.11 -20.37
CA GLY A 105 1.19 -7.69 -21.74
C GLY A 105 1.31 -8.88 -22.67
N ALA A 106 1.18 -8.65 -23.98
CA ALA A 106 1.58 -9.64 -24.98
C ALA A 106 3.08 -9.96 -24.84
N ILE A 107 3.53 -11.10 -25.38
CA ILE A 107 4.94 -11.51 -25.33
C ILE A 107 5.82 -10.38 -25.90
N GLY A 108 6.72 -9.85 -25.06
CA GLY A 108 7.61 -8.74 -25.43
C GLY A 108 7.05 -7.32 -25.24
N ALA A 109 5.82 -7.17 -24.75
CA ALA A 109 5.22 -5.88 -24.40
C ALA A 109 5.06 -5.73 -22.87
N PRO A 110 5.27 -4.52 -22.30
CA PRO A 110 5.01 -4.26 -20.89
C PRO A 110 3.56 -4.60 -20.52
N GLY A 111 3.36 -5.18 -19.34
CA GLY A 111 2.01 -5.35 -18.77
C GLY A 111 1.34 -4.02 -18.47
N VAL A 112 0.02 -4.01 -18.41
CA VAL A 112 -0.73 -2.84 -17.97
C VAL A 112 -0.47 -2.61 -16.49
N ALA A 113 -0.36 -1.36 -16.05
CA ALA A 113 -0.19 -1.04 -14.63
C ALA A 113 -1.39 -1.53 -13.80
N GLY A 114 -1.13 -1.98 -12.57
CA GLY A 114 -2.18 -2.20 -11.59
C GLY A 114 -2.71 -0.87 -11.07
N GLY A 115 -4.00 -0.83 -10.77
CA GLY A 115 -4.62 0.36 -10.21
C GLY A 115 -4.19 0.62 -8.77
N ALA A 116 -4.23 1.87 -8.34
CA ALA A 116 -4.02 2.22 -6.93
C ALA A 116 -5.16 1.71 -6.05
N GLY A 117 -4.85 1.39 -4.80
CA GLY A 117 -5.87 1.16 -3.77
C GLY A 117 -6.60 2.45 -3.41
N GLY A 118 -7.88 2.34 -3.09
CA GLY A 118 -8.68 3.46 -2.62
C GLY A 118 -8.28 3.87 -1.21
N ALA A 119 -8.36 5.17 -0.91
CA ALA A 119 -8.13 5.64 0.46
C ALA A 119 -9.23 5.16 1.41
N GLY A 120 -8.88 4.98 2.68
CA GLY A 120 -9.85 4.77 3.75
C GLY A 120 -10.67 6.03 4.03
N GLY A 121 -11.91 5.86 4.45
CA GLY A 121 -12.81 6.94 4.82
C GLY A 121 -12.45 7.58 6.16
N THR A 122 -12.84 8.83 6.34
CA THR A 122 -12.61 9.56 7.60
C THR A 122 -13.75 9.37 8.58
N ALA A 123 -13.49 9.41 9.89
CA ALA A 123 -14.52 9.47 10.92
C ALA A 123 -14.85 10.93 11.33
N GLY A 124 -16.03 11.13 11.92
CA GLY A 124 -16.54 12.45 12.34
C GLY A 124 -15.97 12.93 13.68
N LEU A 125 -16.81 13.05 14.71
CA LEU A 125 -16.37 13.45 16.06
C LEU A 125 -15.75 12.29 16.84
N PHE A 126 -16.40 11.12 16.79
CA PHE A 126 -15.94 9.87 17.38
C PHE A 126 -15.94 8.75 16.33
N GLY A 127 -14.87 7.95 16.34
CA GLY A 127 -14.77 6.78 15.48
C GLY A 127 -13.37 6.59 14.92
N ASN A 128 -13.12 5.42 14.37
CA ASN A 128 -11.84 5.12 13.74
C ASN A 128 -11.86 5.51 12.27
N GLY A 129 -10.69 5.86 11.72
CA GLY A 129 -10.51 5.96 10.28
C GLY A 129 -10.65 4.58 9.62
N GLY A 130 -11.13 4.56 8.38
CA GLY A 130 -11.20 3.33 7.59
C GLY A 130 -9.82 2.93 7.07
N ALA A 131 -9.61 1.64 6.84
CA ALA A 131 -8.35 1.17 6.25
C ALA A 131 -8.24 1.56 4.77
N GLY A 132 -7.03 1.82 4.28
CA GLY A 132 -6.75 1.98 2.86
C GLY A 132 -6.77 0.64 2.11
N GLY A 133 -7.15 0.66 0.83
CA GLY A 133 -7.18 -0.52 -0.02
C GLY A 133 -5.79 -0.88 -0.55
N ALA A 134 -5.54 -2.16 -0.82
CA ALA A 134 -4.29 -2.59 -1.46
C ALA A 134 -4.19 -2.10 -2.92
N GLY A 135 -2.98 -1.79 -3.38
CA GLY A 135 -2.70 -1.54 -4.78
C GLY A 135 -2.76 -2.83 -5.62
N GLY A 136 -3.23 -2.73 -6.86
CA GLY A 136 -3.29 -3.84 -7.80
C GLY A 136 -1.90 -4.22 -8.31
N ALA A 137 -1.67 -5.51 -8.53
CA ALA A 137 -0.47 -5.96 -9.23
C ALA A 137 -0.53 -5.62 -10.73
N GLY A 138 0.60 -5.48 -11.43
CA GLY A 138 0.59 -5.24 -12.88
C GLY A 138 1.99 -5.11 -13.48
N GLY A 139 2.09 -4.60 -14.71
CA GLY A 139 3.38 -4.27 -15.32
C GLY A 139 4.15 -3.24 -14.49
N ALA A 140 3.44 -2.24 -13.96
CA ALA A 140 3.82 -1.52 -12.76
C ALA A 140 2.79 -1.81 -11.66
N GLY A 141 3.22 -1.96 -10.41
CA GLY A 141 2.34 -2.14 -9.28
C GLY A 141 1.64 -0.84 -8.89
N GLY A 142 0.36 -0.92 -8.53
CA GLY A 142 -0.40 0.22 -8.02
C GLY A 142 0.01 0.58 -6.60
N ARG A 143 -0.07 1.86 -6.23
CA ARG A 143 0.18 2.30 -4.85
C ARG A 143 -0.92 1.80 -3.92
N GLY A 144 -0.58 1.43 -2.69
CA GLY A 144 -1.56 1.21 -1.63
C GLY A 144 -2.30 2.50 -1.23
N GLY A 145 -3.58 2.38 -0.89
CA GLY A 145 -4.39 3.49 -0.44
C GLY A 145 -3.97 3.94 0.96
N ASP A 146 -4.02 5.25 1.21
CA ASP A 146 -3.76 5.79 2.54
C ASP A 146 -4.91 5.42 3.50
N GLY A 147 -4.59 5.22 4.77
CA GLY A 147 -5.58 5.02 5.83
C GLY A 147 -6.33 6.31 6.16
N GLY A 148 -7.60 6.19 6.53
CA GLY A 148 -8.45 7.32 6.87
C GLY A 148 -8.10 7.94 8.23
N SER A 149 -8.40 9.21 8.43
CA SER A 149 -8.25 9.85 9.74
C SER A 149 -9.34 9.41 10.71
N ALA A 150 -8.97 9.28 11.97
CA ALA A 150 -9.91 9.08 13.07
C ALA A 150 -10.86 10.26 13.28
N GLY A 151 -11.83 10.05 14.17
CA GLY A 151 -12.71 11.09 14.64
C GLY A 151 -11.95 12.16 15.41
N TRP A 152 -12.41 13.41 15.29
CA TRP A 152 -11.69 14.58 15.80
C TRP A 152 -11.38 14.51 17.29
N LEU A 153 -12.30 14.01 18.12
CA LEU A 153 -12.06 13.96 19.56
C LEU A 153 -11.33 12.67 19.95
N SER A 154 -11.79 11.52 19.48
CA SER A 154 -11.20 10.23 19.82
C SER A 154 -11.41 9.18 18.74
N GLY A 155 -10.37 8.37 18.55
CA GLY A 155 -10.37 7.21 17.67
C GLY A 155 -8.99 6.94 17.08
N ASN A 156 -8.82 5.75 16.53
CA ASN A 156 -7.58 5.34 15.88
C ASN A 156 -7.59 5.73 14.41
N GLY A 157 -6.43 6.12 13.89
CA GLY A 157 -6.24 6.26 12.45
C GLY A 157 -6.37 4.91 11.75
N GLY A 158 -6.84 4.91 10.51
CA GLY A 158 -6.94 3.70 9.70
C GLY A 158 -5.57 3.22 9.23
N ASP A 159 -5.39 1.91 9.14
CA ASP A 159 -4.21 1.34 8.52
C ASP A 159 -4.17 1.62 7.02
N ALA A 160 -2.99 1.75 6.44
CA ALA A 160 -2.85 1.90 5.00
C ALA A 160 -2.85 0.56 4.26
N GLY A 161 -3.14 0.63 2.97
CA GLY A 161 -3.03 -0.51 2.06
C GLY A 161 -1.59 -0.76 1.61
N THR A 162 -1.28 -2.01 1.28
CA THR A 162 0.01 -2.39 0.68
C THR A 162 0.09 -1.98 -0.78
N GLY A 163 1.30 -1.72 -1.28
CA GLY A 163 1.55 -1.55 -2.71
C GLY A 163 1.42 -2.86 -3.49
N GLY A 164 1.02 -2.75 -4.76
CA GLY A 164 0.92 -3.88 -5.67
C GLY A 164 2.28 -4.31 -6.21
N GLY A 165 2.42 -5.59 -6.51
CA GLY A 165 3.62 -6.12 -7.17
C GLY A 165 3.66 -5.77 -8.66
N GLY A 166 4.85 -5.67 -9.24
CA GLY A 166 4.98 -5.41 -10.68
C GLY A 166 6.42 -5.21 -11.11
N GLY A 167 6.67 -5.02 -12.40
CA GLY A 167 8.01 -4.73 -12.92
C GLY A 167 8.70 -3.64 -12.09
N ASN A 168 8.08 -2.46 -12.01
CA ASN A 168 8.29 -1.53 -10.90
C ASN A 168 7.16 -1.74 -9.92
N ALA A 169 7.45 -1.98 -8.65
CA ALA A 169 6.38 -2.22 -7.68
C ALA A 169 5.82 -0.93 -7.07
N GLY A 170 4.58 -1.00 -6.61
CA GLY A 170 3.88 0.13 -6.02
C GLY A 170 4.32 0.38 -4.58
N ASN A 171 4.33 1.65 -4.15
CA ASN A 171 4.58 1.97 -2.74
C ASN A 171 3.38 1.59 -1.86
N GLY A 172 3.62 1.39 -0.56
CA GLY A 172 2.56 1.33 0.42
C GLY A 172 1.86 2.68 0.62
N GLY A 173 0.64 2.64 1.17
CA GLY A 173 -0.06 3.84 1.64
C GLY A 173 0.46 4.32 2.99
N ASN A 174 0.17 5.57 3.34
CA ASN A 174 0.44 6.10 4.67
C ASN A 174 -0.70 5.76 5.64
N GLY A 175 -0.38 5.45 6.89
CA GLY A 175 -1.37 5.26 7.94
C GLY A 175 -2.09 6.56 8.29
N GLY A 176 -3.35 6.45 8.70
CA GLY A 176 -4.19 7.58 9.08
C GLY A 176 -3.81 8.17 10.43
N SER A 177 -4.09 9.46 10.64
CA SER A 177 -3.89 10.11 11.94
C SER A 177 -4.99 9.77 12.93
N ALA A 178 -4.65 9.68 14.21
CA ALA A 178 -5.60 9.53 15.30
C ALA A 178 -6.32 10.84 15.67
N GLY A 179 -7.26 10.75 16.63
CA GLY A 179 -8.06 11.89 17.12
C GLY A 179 -7.25 12.91 17.95
N TRP A 180 -7.90 13.90 18.55
CA TRP A 180 -7.20 14.92 19.34
C TRP A 180 -6.86 14.44 20.75
N LEU A 181 -7.83 13.85 21.45
CA LEU A 181 -7.70 13.47 22.85
C LEU A 181 -7.03 12.11 23.01
N SER A 182 -7.54 11.11 22.29
CA SER A 182 -7.08 9.72 22.43
C SER A 182 -7.15 8.95 21.12
N GLY A 183 -6.15 8.11 20.89
CA GLY A 183 -6.10 7.14 19.82
C GLY A 183 -4.72 6.97 19.23
N ASN A 184 -4.52 5.81 18.61
CA ASN A 184 -3.27 5.47 17.96
C ASN A 184 -3.30 5.85 16.48
N GLY A 185 -2.14 6.23 15.94
CA GLY A 185 -1.98 6.39 14.51
C GLY A 185 -2.09 5.04 13.78
N GLY A 186 -2.59 5.05 12.55
CA GLY A 186 -2.69 3.86 11.72
C GLY A 186 -1.33 3.39 11.22
N THR A 187 -1.18 2.11 10.93
CA THR A 187 0.07 1.57 10.38
C THR A 187 0.24 1.96 8.91
N GLY A 188 1.48 2.20 8.50
CA GLY A 188 1.84 2.39 7.10
C GLY A 188 1.81 1.08 6.33
N GLY A 189 1.41 1.13 5.07
CA GLY A 189 1.33 -0.05 4.21
C GLY A 189 2.69 -0.52 3.73
N GLY A 190 2.86 -1.83 3.55
CA GLY A 190 4.08 -2.37 2.93
C GLY A 190 4.22 -1.97 1.46
N GLY A 191 5.44 -1.81 0.98
CA GLY A 191 5.75 -1.67 -0.43
C GLY A 191 5.55 -2.97 -1.20
N GLY A 192 5.24 -2.87 -2.49
CA GLY A 192 5.06 -4.00 -3.37
C GLY A 192 6.38 -4.67 -3.76
N THR A 193 6.32 -5.94 -4.09
CA THR A 193 7.47 -6.71 -4.59
C THR A 193 7.70 -6.47 -6.07
N ALA A 194 8.95 -6.25 -6.47
CA ALA A 194 9.31 -6.12 -7.88
C ALA A 194 9.24 -7.46 -8.63
N GLY A 195 8.83 -7.44 -9.89
CA GLY A 195 8.64 -8.60 -10.75
C GLY A 195 9.94 -9.08 -11.39
N ALA A 196 10.11 -10.38 -11.62
CA ALA A 196 11.34 -10.96 -12.16
C ALA A 196 11.65 -10.51 -13.61
N GLY A 197 12.94 -10.37 -13.92
CA GLY A 197 13.48 -10.09 -15.25
C GLY A 197 13.08 -11.09 -16.32
N GLY A 198 12.86 -10.62 -17.55
CA GLY A 198 12.56 -11.47 -18.70
C GLY A 198 13.78 -12.27 -19.17
N GLN A 199 13.55 -13.44 -19.75
CA GLN A 199 14.65 -14.26 -20.30
C GLN A 199 15.22 -13.63 -21.57
N GLY A 200 16.54 -13.71 -21.73
CA GLY A 200 17.21 -13.35 -22.97
C GLY A 200 16.78 -14.27 -24.12
N GLY A 201 16.59 -13.70 -25.31
CA GLY A 201 16.27 -14.48 -26.50
C GLY A 201 17.40 -15.45 -26.86
N ASN A 202 17.09 -16.66 -27.32
CA ASN A 202 18.13 -17.57 -27.82
C ASN A 202 18.77 -17.01 -29.10
N GLY A 203 20.04 -17.33 -29.33
CA GLY A 203 20.72 -17.06 -30.59
C GLY A 203 20.02 -17.73 -31.78
N ASN A 204 20.18 -17.20 -32.98
CA ASN A 204 19.59 -17.78 -34.18
C ASN A 204 20.16 -19.20 -34.45
N SER A 205 19.36 -20.06 -35.08
CA SER A 205 19.81 -21.40 -35.50
C SER A 205 20.44 -21.39 -36.91
N GLY A 206 20.94 -20.24 -37.35
CA GLY A 206 21.47 -20.03 -38.70
C GLY A 206 22.94 -20.44 -38.83
N ILE A 207 23.49 -20.34 -40.05
CA ILE A 207 24.90 -20.68 -40.36
C ILE A 207 25.89 -19.72 -39.65
N ASP A 208 25.43 -18.53 -39.27
CA ASP A 208 26.20 -17.58 -38.45
C ASP A 208 26.07 -17.94 -36.96
N PRO A 209 27.16 -17.95 -36.18
CA PRO A 209 27.10 -18.17 -34.73
C PRO A 209 26.28 -17.06 -34.05
N GLY A 210 24.98 -17.31 -33.83
CA GLY A 210 24.13 -16.37 -33.10
C GLY A 210 24.49 -16.36 -31.62
N ASN A 211 24.80 -15.20 -31.04
CA ASN A 211 24.94 -15.08 -29.59
C ASN A 211 23.57 -15.09 -28.92
N GLY A 212 23.50 -15.63 -27.71
CA GLY A 212 22.32 -15.51 -26.86
C GLY A 212 22.10 -14.07 -26.39
N GLY A 213 20.84 -13.66 -26.34
CA GLY A 213 20.42 -12.36 -25.80
C GLY A 213 20.64 -12.27 -24.30
N GLN A 214 20.83 -11.05 -23.80
CA GLN A 214 20.96 -10.81 -22.36
C GLN A 214 19.61 -11.00 -21.66
N GLY A 215 19.64 -11.48 -20.41
CA GLY A 215 18.47 -11.43 -19.54
C GLY A 215 18.04 -9.99 -19.33
N ALA A 216 16.74 -9.73 -19.38
CA ALA A 216 16.20 -8.40 -19.18
C ALA A 216 16.24 -7.99 -17.70
N ASP A 217 16.48 -6.71 -17.47
CA ASP A 217 16.32 -6.05 -16.18
C ASP A 217 14.84 -5.72 -15.93
N THR A 218 14.39 -5.76 -14.68
CA THR A 218 13.08 -5.24 -14.24
C THR A 218 13.24 -4.01 -13.36
N GLY A 219 12.19 -3.61 -12.66
CA GLY A 219 12.15 -2.38 -11.88
C GLY A 219 12.43 -2.56 -10.40
N ASN A 220 12.51 -1.43 -9.73
CA ASN A 220 12.73 -1.36 -8.29
C ASN A 220 11.48 -1.79 -7.51
N ALA A 221 11.71 -2.24 -6.28
CA ALA A 221 10.63 -2.52 -5.35
C ALA A 221 9.96 -1.24 -4.81
N GLY A 222 8.77 -1.41 -4.24
CA GLY A 222 8.02 -0.30 -3.65
C GLY A 222 8.53 0.04 -2.26
N ASN A 223 8.49 1.30 -1.89
CA ASN A 223 8.78 1.72 -0.52
C ASN A 223 7.58 1.44 0.39
N GLY A 224 7.85 1.18 1.66
CA GLY A 224 6.84 1.16 2.71
C GLY A 224 6.30 2.57 2.97
N GLY A 225 5.03 2.67 3.34
CA GLY A 225 4.39 3.92 3.72
C GLY A 225 4.65 4.30 5.17
N HIS A 226 4.46 5.57 5.50
CA HIS A 226 4.69 6.08 6.85
C HIS A 226 3.55 5.66 7.78
N GLY A 227 3.87 5.40 9.05
CA GLY A 227 2.86 5.28 10.09
C GLY A 227 2.20 6.62 10.39
N GLY A 228 0.92 6.59 10.73
CA GLY A 228 0.14 7.77 11.08
C GLY A 228 0.51 8.34 12.44
N SER A 229 0.29 9.64 12.62
CA SER A 229 0.48 10.28 13.92
C SER A 229 -0.57 9.83 14.93
N ALA A 230 -0.15 9.68 16.18
CA ALA A 230 -1.02 9.47 17.33
C ALA A 230 -1.93 10.68 17.61
N ALA A 231 -2.82 10.51 18.58
CA ALA A 231 -3.56 11.62 19.15
C ALA A 231 -2.66 12.58 19.93
N LYS A 232 -3.09 13.83 20.11
CA LYS A 232 -2.24 14.85 20.75
C LYS A 232 -1.96 14.55 22.22
N LEU A 233 -2.94 14.02 22.96
CA LEU A 233 -2.78 13.77 24.39
C LEU A 233 -2.40 12.31 24.70
N PHE A 234 -3.25 11.34 24.34
CA PHE A 234 -3.01 9.92 24.63
C PHE A 234 -2.94 9.09 23.35
N GLY A 235 -1.82 8.46 23.08
CA GLY A 235 -1.76 7.47 22.00
C GLY A 235 -0.38 7.25 21.42
N ASP A 236 -0.26 6.10 20.79
CA ASP A 236 0.95 5.66 20.12
C ASP A 236 0.96 6.06 18.65
N GLY A 237 2.15 6.38 18.14
CA GLY A 237 2.33 6.57 16.70
C GLY A 237 2.18 5.25 15.97
N GLY A 238 1.66 5.29 14.74
CA GLY A 238 1.54 4.10 13.90
C GLY A 238 2.90 3.57 13.45
N ALA A 239 3.04 2.27 13.28
CA ALA A 239 4.26 1.72 12.70
C ALA A 239 4.40 2.10 11.21
N GLY A 240 5.63 2.29 10.73
CA GLY A 240 5.91 2.40 9.31
C GLY A 240 5.81 1.05 8.60
N GLY A 241 5.47 1.07 7.31
CA GLY A 241 5.37 -0.12 6.48
C GLY A 241 6.72 -0.65 6.04
N ALA A 242 6.83 -1.96 5.81
CA ALA A 242 8.05 -2.55 5.27
C ALA A 242 8.26 -2.14 3.79
N GLY A 243 9.52 -2.01 3.37
CA GLY A 243 9.88 -1.92 1.96
C GLY A 243 9.67 -3.25 1.23
N GLY A 244 9.40 -3.18 -0.07
CA GLY A 244 9.21 -4.34 -0.92
C GLY A 244 10.51 -5.02 -1.33
N MET A 245 10.44 -6.30 -1.71
CA MET A 245 11.61 -7.03 -2.22
C MET A 245 11.94 -6.63 -3.66
N GLY A 246 13.22 -6.44 -3.94
CA GLY A 246 13.78 -6.21 -5.27
C GLY A 246 13.66 -7.43 -6.16
N SER A 247 13.67 -7.22 -7.48
CA SER A 247 13.43 -8.29 -8.44
C SER A 247 14.70 -9.04 -8.81
N THR A 248 14.56 -10.33 -9.10
CA THR A 248 15.64 -11.13 -9.68
C THR A 248 15.87 -10.75 -11.13
N GLY A 249 17.12 -10.59 -11.55
CA GLY A 249 17.48 -10.38 -12.95
C GLY A 249 17.15 -11.57 -13.84
N GLY A 250 16.85 -11.32 -15.11
CA GLY A 250 16.50 -12.36 -16.08
C GLY A 250 17.66 -13.29 -16.40
N THR A 251 17.40 -14.53 -16.83
CA THR A 251 18.47 -15.42 -17.30
C THR A 251 18.88 -15.05 -18.72
N GLY A 252 20.18 -15.15 -19.04
CA GLY A 252 20.67 -15.01 -20.41
C GLY A 252 20.13 -16.11 -21.33
N GLY A 253 20.02 -15.81 -22.62
CA GLY A 253 19.59 -16.74 -23.66
C GLY A 253 20.73 -17.67 -24.10
N GLY A 254 20.39 -18.88 -24.54
CA GLY A 254 21.39 -19.82 -25.07
C GLY A 254 22.05 -19.29 -26.36
N GLY A 255 23.32 -19.65 -26.59
CA GLY A 255 23.98 -19.42 -27.88
C GLY A 255 23.37 -20.29 -28.99
N GLY A 256 23.51 -19.86 -30.24
CA GLY A 256 23.05 -20.56 -31.43
C GLY A 256 23.92 -21.76 -31.82
N PHE A 257 23.38 -22.62 -32.67
CA PHE A 257 24.13 -23.74 -33.27
C PHE A 257 25.28 -23.18 -34.13
N GLY A 258 26.50 -23.67 -33.94
CA GLY A 258 27.70 -23.15 -34.61
C GLY A 258 28.74 -22.48 -33.70
N GLY A 259 28.54 -22.51 -32.38
CA GLY A 259 29.52 -22.02 -31.40
C GLY A 259 29.27 -20.61 -30.88
N GLY A 260 28.04 -20.10 -30.99
CA GLY A 260 27.66 -18.81 -30.41
C GLY A 260 27.81 -18.80 -28.89
N THR A 261 28.26 -17.66 -28.33
CA THR A 261 28.34 -17.48 -26.87
C THR A 261 26.94 -17.30 -26.30
N GLY A 262 26.70 -17.82 -25.09
CA GLY A 262 25.42 -17.59 -24.43
C GLY A 262 25.36 -16.20 -23.77
N GLY A 263 24.15 -15.70 -23.58
CA GLY A 263 23.91 -14.36 -23.06
C GLY A 263 24.19 -14.23 -21.57
N ASN A 264 24.54 -13.02 -21.15
CA ASN A 264 24.68 -12.70 -19.73
C ASN A 264 23.31 -12.68 -19.03
N GLY A 265 23.28 -13.01 -17.73
CA GLY A 265 22.12 -12.77 -16.89
C GLY A 265 21.92 -11.28 -16.60
N GLY A 266 20.68 -10.86 -16.44
CA GLY A 266 20.30 -9.50 -16.03
C GLY A 266 20.61 -9.24 -14.56
N ASN A 267 20.64 -7.97 -14.16
CA ASN A 267 20.94 -7.58 -12.78
C ASN A 267 19.70 -7.71 -11.89
N GLY A 268 19.93 -7.99 -10.61
CA GLY A 268 18.92 -7.85 -9.58
C GLY A 268 18.73 -6.40 -9.19
N HIS A 269 17.51 -6.05 -8.75
CA HIS A 269 17.12 -4.67 -8.47
C HIS A 269 17.04 -4.38 -6.98
N ALA A 270 17.08 -3.11 -6.62
CA ALA A 270 17.09 -2.70 -5.23
C ALA A 270 15.79 -3.06 -4.51
N GLY A 271 15.92 -3.45 -3.24
CA GLY A 271 14.80 -3.52 -2.32
C GLY A 271 14.31 -2.12 -1.93
N GLY A 272 13.04 -2.04 -1.53
CA GLY A 272 12.39 -0.79 -1.18
C GLY A 272 12.78 -0.32 0.21
N ALA A 273 12.75 0.98 0.46
CA ALA A 273 12.98 1.52 1.79
C ALA A 273 11.78 1.23 2.71
N GLY A 274 12.05 1.03 4.00
CA GLY A 274 11.02 0.99 5.04
C GLY A 274 10.45 2.38 5.33
N GLY A 275 9.16 2.45 5.62
CA GLY A 275 8.48 3.67 6.03
C GLY A 275 8.83 4.08 7.45
N SER A 276 8.80 5.38 7.76
CA SER A 276 9.00 5.83 9.14
C SER A 276 7.80 5.53 10.03
N GLY A 277 8.04 5.31 11.32
CA GLY A 277 7.00 5.31 12.33
C GLY A 277 6.42 6.69 12.58
N GLY A 278 5.18 6.72 13.06
CA GLY A 278 4.45 7.93 13.40
C GLY A 278 4.88 8.48 14.75
N THR A 279 4.66 9.78 14.95
CA THR A 279 4.93 10.46 16.21
C THR A 279 3.88 10.10 17.26
N ALA A 280 4.30 9.96 18.51
CA ALA A 280 3.41 9.73 19.65
C ALA A 280 2.62 10.99 20.05
N GLY A 281 1.62 10.78 20.91
CA GLY A 281 1.00 11.86 21.68
C GLY A 281 1.88 12.32 22.84
N LEU A 282 1.36 13.26 23.63
CA LEU A 282 2.03 13.72 24.85
C LEU A 282 2.34 12.55 25.79
N LEU A 283 1.37 11.65 25.97
CA LEU A 283 1.49 10.39 26.68
C LEU A 283 1.29 9.25 25.67
N GLY A 284 2.41 8.65 25.27
CA GLY A 284 2.41 7.56 24.30
C GLY A 284 3.80 7.31 23.73
N SER A 285 3.92 6.19 23.04
CA SER A 285 5.15 5.77 22.38
C SER A 285 5.16 6.08 20.89
N GLY A 286 6.35 6.39 20.36
CA GLY A 286 6.51 6.56 18.93
C GLY A 286 6.37 5.24 18.19
N GLY A 287 5.85 5.28 16.96
CA GLY A 287 5.71 4.07 16.15
C GLY A 287 7.05 3.52 15.69
N SER A 288 7.18 2.20 15.51
CA SER A 288 8.40 1.63 14.94
C SER A 288 8.55 2.00 13.46
N GLY A 289 9.78 2.17 12.99
CA GLY A 289 10.09 2.23 11.57
C GLY A 289 9.90 0.86 10.91
N GLY A 290 9.54 0.86 9.64
CA GLY A 290 9.40 -0.34 8.82
C GLY A 290 10.77 -0.88 8.39
N THR A 291 10.87 -2.18 8.16
CA THR A 291 12.11 -2.80 7.65
C THR A 291 12.33 -2.43 6.18
N GLY A 292 13.57 -2.27 5.76
CA GLY A 292 13.93 -2.23 4.35
C GLY A 292 13.71 -3.58 3.68
N GLY A 293 13.44 -3.57 2.38
CA GLY A 293 13.24 -4.78 1.59
C GLY A 293 14.57 -5.35 1.09
N ASP A 294 14.64 -6.67 0.93
CA ASP A 294 15.82 -7.32 0.37
C ASP A 294 16.02 -6.96 -1.11
N GLY A 295 17.27 -6.82 -1.53
CA GLY A 295 17.65 -6.66 -2.92
C GLY A 295 17.50 -7.97 -3.70
N GLY A 296 17.22 -7.83 -4.99
CA GLY A 296 17.00 -8.97 -5.86
C GLY A 296 18.30 -9.65 -6.31
N ASN A 297 18.23 -10.94 -6.62
CA ASN A 297 19.40 -11.68 -7.10
C ASN A 297 19.70 -11.36 -8.58
N GLY A 298 20.97 -11.34 -8.96
CA GLY A 298 21.39 -11.34 -10.36
C GLY A 298 20.99 -12.63 -11.08
N GLY A 299 20.59 -12.49 -12.33
CA GLY A 299 20.20 -13.59 -13.19
C GLY A 299 21.36 -14.49 -13.58
N LEU A 300 21.06 -15.73 -13.96
CA LEU A 300 22.06 -16.66 -14.47
C LEU A 300 22.42 -16.30 -15.92
N GLY A 301 23.70 -16.31 -16.26
CA GLY A 301 24.12 -16.36 -17.67
C GLY A 301 23.87 -17.74 -18.28
N ALA A 302 23.78 -17.81 -19.60
CA ALA A 302 23.70 -19.07 -20.33
C ALA A 302 25.03 -19.36 -21.03
N GLY A 303 25.44 -20.63 -21.08
CA GLY A 303 26.71 -21.03 -21.71
C GLY A 303 27.91 -20.32 -21.08
N SER A 304 28.67 -19.59 -21.89
CA SER A 304 29.78 -18.73 -21.44
C SER A 304 29.35 -17.37 -20.85
N GLY A 305 28.04 -17.08 -20.81
CA GLY A 305 27.51 -15.83 -20.30
C GLY A 305 27.72 -15.67 -18.80
N ALA A 306 28.05 -14.45 -18.38
CA ALA A 306 28.25 -14.12 -16.98
C ALA A 306 26.91 -14.06 -16.22
N LYS A 307 26.95 -14.29 -14.90
CA LYS A 307 25.83 -13.96 -14.02
C LYS A 307 25.66 -12.44 -13.93
N GLY A 308 24.43 -11.99 -13.70
CA GLY A 308 24.17 -10.60 -13.36
C GLY A 308 24.57 -10.26 -11.92
N ASN A 309 24.65 -8.97 -11.62
CA ASN A 309 24.93 -8.47 -10.27
C ASN A 309 23.69 -8.54 -9.39
N GLY A 310 23.87 -8.62 -8.07
CA GLY A 310 22.79 -8.53 -7.10
C GLY A 310 22.38 -7.08 -6.86
N GLY A 311 21.10 -6.87 -6.56
CA GLY A 311 20.55 -5.58 -6.18
C GLY A 311 20.82 -5.26 -4.71
N ASN A 312 20.89 -3.97 -4.37
CA ASN A 312 21.10 -3.55 -2.99
C ASN A 312 19.86 -3.77 -2.12
N GLY A 313 20.04 -4.04 -0.83
CA GLY A 313 18.96 -3.98 0.14
C GLY A 313 18.47 -2.55 0.35
N GLY A 314 17.19 -2.39 0.66
CA GLY A 314 16.60 -1.10 1.01
C GLY A 314 16.92 -0.68 2.44
N ASP A 315 16.97 0.61 2.71
CA ASP A 315 17.19 1.12 4.06
C ASP A 315 15.97 0.89 4.97
N GLY A 316 16.22 0.72 6.26
CA GLY A 316 15.20 0.68 7.29
C GLY A 316 14.61 2.07 7.58
N GLY A 317 13.34 2.09 7.93
CA GLY A 317 12.62 3.30 8.30
C GLY A 317 13.01 3.80 9.69
N LYS A 318 12.93 5.11 9.91
CA LYS A 318 13.15 5.68 11.24
C LYS A 318 11.98 5.36 12.19
N GLY A 319 12.29 5.13 13.46
CA GLY A 319 11.29 5.10 14.52
C GLY A 319 10.73 6.50 14.81
N GLY A 320 9.49 6.57 15.28
CA GLY A 320 8.81 7.79 15.65
C GLY A 320 9.21 8.30 17.03
N ASP A 321 9.10 9.61 17.23
CA ASP A 321 9.45 10.24 18.50
C ASP A 321 8.30 10.14 19.53
N ALA A 322 8.66 9.90 20.79
CA ALA A 322 7.80 10.23 21.93
C ALA A 322 7.88 11.74 22.24
N GLN A 323 6.87 12.27 22.94
CA GLN A 323 6.81 13.70 23.27
C GLN A 323 7.16 13.97 24.73
N LEU A 324 6.26 13.71 25.70
CA LEU A 324 6.49 14.02 27.12
C LEU A 324 6.75 12.77 27.95
N ILE A 325 5.86 11.79 27.86
CA ILE A 325 5.99 10.50 28.56
C ILE A 325 5.79 9.39 27.54
N GLY A 326 6.81 8.54 27.40
CA GLY A 326 6.76 7.35 26.56
C GLY A 326 8.07 7.06 25.85
N ASN A 327 8.12 5.90 25.20
CA ASN A 327 9.31 5.43 24.51
C ASN A 327 9.36 5.93 23.08
N GLY A 328 10.56 6.27 22.60
CA GLY A 328 10.77 6.42 21.17
C GLY A 328 10.57 5.07 20.45
N GLY A 329 10.04 5.12 19.24
CA GLY A 329 9.86 3.93 18.42
C GLY A 329 11.20 3.39 17.92
N ASN A 330 11.32 2.07 17.78
CA ASN A 330 12.53 1.47 17.22
C ASN A 330 12.67 1.81 15.73
N GLY A 331 13.90 1.97 15.25
CA GLY A 331 14.19 2.01 13.82
C GLY A 331 14.00 0.63 13.20
N GLY A 332 13.63 0.59 11.92
CA GLY A 332 13.54 -0.63 11.15
C GLY A 332 14.91 -1.11 10.70
N ASN A 333 15.09 -2.42 10.57
CA ASN A 333 16.32 -2.99 10.02
C ASN A 333 16.43 -2.71 8.52
N GLY A 334 17.66 -2.61 8.00
CA GLY A 334 17.93 -2.60 6.57
C GLY A 334 17.67 -3.97 5.93
N GLY A 335 17.38 -3.96 4.63
CA GLY A 335 17.25 -5.17 3.82
C GLY A 335 18.61 -5.75 3.45
N LYS A 336 18.66 -7.04 3.14
CA LYS A 336 19.89 -7.69 2.66
C LYS A 336 20.14 -7.36 1.20
N GLY A 337 21.41 -7.28 0.82
CA GLY A 337 21.81 -7.26 -0.59
C GLY A 337 21.53 -8.60 -1.27
N GLY A 338 21.13 -8.55 -2.54
CA GLY A 338 20.92 -9.72 -3.37
C GLY A 338 22.23 -10.38 -3.79
N THR A 339 22.18 -11.66 -4.12
CA THR A 339 23.33 -12.41 -4.62
C THR A 339 23.57 -12.12 -6.11
N GLY A 340 24.81 -12.22 -6.59
CA GLY A 340 25.13 -12.02 -8.00
C GLY A 340 26.63 -12.14 -8.28
N LEU A 341 27.05 -11.80 -9.50
CA LEU A 341 28.47 -11.71 -9.87
C LEU A 341 29.21 -10.75 -8.93
N MET A 342 28.68 -9.55 -8.76
CA MET A 342 28.91 -8.72 -7.59
C MET A 342 27.66 -8.77 -6.71
N PRO A 343 27.76 -9.21 -5.43
CA PRO A 343 26.64 -9.13 -4.49
C PRO A 343 26.24 -7.67 -4.24
N GLY A 344 24.95 -7.45 -4.03
CA GLY A 344 24.44 -6.17 -3.56
C GLY A 344 24.89 -5.91 -2.12
N ILE A 345 24.94 -4.63 -1.76
CA ILE A 345 25.19 -4.24 -0.36
C ILE A 345 23.90 -4.32 0.44
N ASN A 346 24.01 -4.60 1.74
CA ASN A 346 22.87 -4.48 2.66
C ASN A 346 22.46 -3.01 2.79
N GLY A 347 21.15 -2.78 2.94
CA GLY A 347 20.62 -1.49 3.35
C GLY A 347 21.01 -1.17 4.78
N THR A 348 21.01 0.12 5.09
CA THR A 348 21.31 0.60 6.44
C THR A 348 20.09 0.49 7.34
N GLY A 349 20.30 0.22 8.63
CA GLY A 349 19.24 0.30 9.63
C GLY A 349 18.77 1.74 9.86
N GLY A 350 17.49 1.90 10.16
CA GLY A 350 16.87 3.18 10.49
C GLY A 350 17.23 3.64 11.90
N ALA A 351 17.28 4.95 12.12
CA ALA A 351 17.46 5.50 13.46
C ALA A 351 16.24 5.18 14.36
N GLY A 352 16.49 4.93 15.65
CA GLY A 352 15.43 4.92 16.65
C GLY A 352 14.93 6.34 16.97
N GLY A 353 13.70 6.42 17.46
CA GLY A 353 13.06 7.67 17.88
C GLY A 353 13.55 8.15 19.25
N SER A 354 13.35 9.43 19.51
CA SER A 354 13.66 10.05 20.80
C SER A 354 12.67 9.64 21.90
N ARG A 355 13.16 9.58 23.13
CA ARG A 355 12.35 9.33 24.34
C ARG A 355 11.53 10.55 24.73
N GLY A 356 10.50 10.33 25.55
CA GLY A 356 9.76 11.41 26.19
C GLY A 356 10.64 12.30 27.08
N GLN A 357 10.33 13.60 27.11
CA GLN A 357 11.09 14.60 27.87
C GLN A 357 11.17 14.31 29.37
N ILE A 358 10.11 13.74 29.97
CA ILE A 358 10.03 13.44 31.40
C ILE A 358 10.43 11.99 31.69
N SER A 359 9.91 11.03 30.93
CA SER A 359 10.16 9.60 31.17
C SER A 359 9.98 8.76 29.91
N GLY A 360 10.72 7.65 29.85
CA GLY A 360 10.74 6.70 28.75
C GLY A 360 12.15 6.40 28.23
N ASN A 361 12.24 5.45 27.31
CA ASN A 361 13.47 5.00 26.69
C ASN A 361 13.55 5.47 25.23
N PRO A 362 14.76 5.80 24.71
CA PRO A 362 14.93 6.04 23.28
C PRO A 362 14.70 4.72 22.53
N GLY A 363 14.23 4.83 21.29
CA GLY A 363 14.10 3.68 20.41
C GLY A 363 15.46 3.13 20.02
N THR A 364 15.55 1.81 19.83
CA THR A 364 16.77 1.19 19.32
C THR A 364 16.94 1.49 17.83
N PRO A 365 18.15 1.80 17.34
CA PRO A 365 18.42 1.78 15.91
C PRO A 365 18.18 0.39 15.32
N GLY A 366 17.78 0.34 14.06
CA GLY A 366 17.76 -0.89 13.28
C GLY A 366 19.16 -1.34 12.90
N GLN A 367 19.27 -2.63 12.58
CA GLN A 367 20.49 -3.28 12.11
C GLN A 367 20.61 -3.24 10.59
#